data_AF-A0AAU4BDP2-F1
#
_entry.id   AF-A0AAU4BDP2-F1
#
_cell.length_a   1.000
_cell.length_b   1.000
_cell.length_c   1.000
_cell.angle_alpha   90.00
_cell.angle_beta   90.00
_cell.angle_gamma   90.00
#
_symmetry.space_group_name_H-M   'P 1'
#
loop_
_entity.id
_entity.type
_entity.pdbx_description
1 polymer ?
#
loop_
_entity_poly.entity_id
_entity_poly.type
_entity_poly.pdbx_seq_one_letter_code
_entity_poly.pdbx_strand_id
1 'polypeptide(L)'
;MGQNLTLPVPETLYGTYAVALTEPITDPAQLAHDEVARRTEPPLRGLVLGMLDSPMLTLDQRPASRFPPLPRDLLAAYGADPAGLAAIDDAAHLIAVRAAYRPGRPPAHEWSARTVAGAIAAARSAPVVDVFTPRILTLGHLERSLPGPDGTVRLTDWMLIPHTPGPDGFYFTTRGLARYGLPELQTENVPPDLVDPWGRLLNGLARRVLDLWLDELPAGEQPLAIDIPEIVSVGLRDIAAAQGADEPLRREVAVRLRLDADPEPVLTVLPEHDGPEGIEALCAGLYGTPESHR
;
A
#
# COMPACT_ATOMS: atom_id res chain seq x y z
N MET A 1 -0.63 17.23 -27.87
CA MET A 1 -0.93 15.85 -27.43
C MET A 1 -0.05 15.60 -26.24
N GLY A 2 -0.63 15.34 -25.06
CA GLY A 2 0.15 14.93 -23.90
C GLY A 2 0.82 13.60 -24.20
N GLN A 3 2.06 13.41 -23.77
CA GLN A 3 2.72 12.11 -23.88
C GLN A 3 2.11 11.16 -22.84
N ASN A 4 2.07 9.87 -23.18
CA ASN A 4 1.63 8.81 -22.27
C ASN A 4 2.85 8.00 -21.83
N LEU A 5 2.78 7.44 -20.63
CA LEU A 5 3.68 6.42 -20.12
C LEU A 5 3.06 5.04 -20.32
N THR A 6 3.77 4.16 -21.02
CA THR A 6 3.36 2.76 -21.16
C THR A 6 3.94 1.93 -20.02
N LEU A 7 3.08 1.37 -19.19
CA LEU A 7 3.44 0.57 -18.03
C LEU A 7 3.09 -0.91 -18.25
N PRO A 8 4.01 -1.85 -17.99
CA PRO A 8 3.71 -3.27 -18.12
C PRO A 8 2.71 -3.73 -17.06
N VAL A 9 1.77 -4.59 -17.44
CA VAL A 9 0.80 -5.20 -16.51
C VAL A 9 1.36 -6.56 -16.06
N PRO A 10 1.57 -6.77 -14.75
CA PRO A 10 1.99 -8.07 -14.25
C PRO A 10 0.91 -9.13 -14.49
N GLU A 11 1.31 -10.35 -14.88
CA GLU A 11 0.36 -11.45 -15.04
C GLU A 11 -0.27 -11.88 -13.69
N THR A 12 0.51 -11.78 -12.60
CA THR A 12 0.11 -12.19 -11.26
C THR A 12 0.72 -11.27 -10.22
N LEU A 13 -0.08 -10.90 -9.24
CA LEU A 13 0.30 -10.15 -8.05
C LEU A 13 0.12 -11.04 -6.82
N TYR A 14 0.87 -10.73 -5.76
CA TYR A 14 0.90 -11.51 -4.53
C TYR A 14 0.64 -10.64 -3.31
N GLY A 15 -0.32 -11.04 -2.48
CA GLY A 15 -0.48 -10.51 -1.12
C GLY A 15 0.16 -11.49 -0.14
N THR A 16 1.04 -11.02 0.74
CA THR A 16 1.71 -11.87 1.75
C THR A 16 1.69 -11.21 3.12
N TYR A 17 1.20 -11.95 4.11
CA TYR A 17 1.14 -11.55 5.51
C TYR A 17 1.63 -12.71 6.38
N ALA A 18 2.26 -12.39 7.51
CA ALA A 18 2.64 -13.39 8.51
C ALA A 18 1.86 -13.16 9.80
N VAL A 19 1.34 -14.22 10.41
CA VAL A 19 0.72 -14.18 11.74
C VAL A 19 1.64 -14.89 12.73
N ALA A 20 2.08 -14.18 13.76
CA ALA A 20 3.02 -14.70 14.76
C ALA A 20 2.29 -15.35 15.92
N LEU A 21 2.48 -16.65 16.11
CA LEU A 21 1.69 -17.47 17.02
C LEU A 21 2.57 -18.06 18.12
N THR A 22 2.04 -18.09 19.34
CA THR A 22 2.65 -18.80 20.47
C THR A 22 2.46 -20.32 20.37
N GLU A 23 1.37 -20.77 19.76
CA GLU A 23 1.01 -22.18 19.59
C GLU A 23 0.49 -22.45 18.17
N PRO A 24 0.71 -23.66 17.61
CA PRO A 24 0.20 -23.99 16.30
C PRO A 24 -1.33 -24.13 16.32
N ILE A 25 -1.95 -23.80 15.19
CA ILE A 25 -3.39 -24.01 14.95
C ILE A 25 -3.56 -25.39 14.32
N THR A 26 -4.43 -26.22 14.89
CA THR A 26 -4.68 -27.59 14.40
C THR A 26 -5.21 -27.61 12.96
N ASP A 27 -6.17 -26.75 12.65
CA ASP A 27 -6.73 -26.58 11.31
C ASP A 27 -6.82 -25.08 10.97
N PRO A 28 -5.75 -24.50 10.38
CA PRO A 28 -5.72 -23.10 10.01
C PRO A 28 -6.80 -22.71 9.00
N ALA A 29 -7.14 -23.61 8.07
CA ALA A 29 -8.09 -23.34 6.99
C ALA A 29 -9.52 -23.25 7.54
N GLN A 30 -9.93 -24.22 8.35
CA GLN A 30 -11.24 -24.20 9.00
C GLN A 30 -11.40 -22.98 9.91
N LEU A 31 -10.38 -22.68 10.74
CA LEU A 31 -10.41 -21.50 11.60
C LEU A 31 -10.54 -20.20 10.78
N ALA A 32 -9.75 -20.05 9.72
CA ALA A 32 -9.80 -18.89 8.86
C ALA A 32 -11.19 -18.73 8.22
N HIS A 33 -11.76 -19.82 7.71
CA HIS A 33 -13.07 -19.83 7.09
C HIS A 33 -14.16 -19.38 8.08
N ASP A 34 -14.20 -19.98 9.27
CA ASP A 34 -15.19 -19.64 10.30
C ASP A 34 -15.08 -18.19 10.77
N GLU A 35 -13.86 -17.71 10.98
CA GLU A 35 -13.63 -16.34 11.47
C GLU A 35 -13.89 -15.29 10.39
N VAL A 36 -13.59 -15.56 9.11
CA VAL A 36 -13.97 -14.68 7.99
C VAL A 36 -15.49 -14.64 7.85
N ALA A 37 -16.16 -15.81 7.87
CA ALA A 37 -17.62 -15.88 7.77
C ALA A 37 -18.32 -15.10 8.89
N ARG A 38 -17.71 -15.09 10.10
CA ARG A 38 -18.25 -14.42 11.28
C ARG A 38 -17.96 -12.91 11.33
N ARG A 39 -16.78 -12.45 10.88
CA ARG A 39 -16.30 -11.08 11.14
C ARG A 39 -16.32 -10.15 9.93
N THR A 40 -16.20 -10.70 8.73
CA THR A 40 -16.07 -9.88 7.51
C THR A 40 -17.44 -9.61 6.95
N GLU A 41 -17.81 -8.38 6.61
CA GLU A 41 -19.12 -8.09 6.01
C GLU A 41 -19.14 -8.32 4.48
N PRO A 42 -20.31 -8.60 3.86
CA PRO A 42 -20.46 -8.53 2.42
C PRO A 42 -20.21 -7.11 1.87
N PRO A 43 -19.71 -6.96 0.63
CA PRO A 43 -19.41 -8.02 -0.34
C PRO A 43 -18.04 -8.70 -0.12
N LEU A 44 -17.17 -8.13 0.72
CA LEU A 44 -15.82 -8.65 0.96
C LEU A 44 -15.84 -10.11 1.42
N ARG A 45 -16.75 -10.49 2.32
CA ARG A 45 -16.89 -11.88 2.80
C ARG A 45 -16.92 -12.91 1.66
N GLY A 46 -17.75 -12.66 0.64
CA GLY A 46 -17.92 -13.60 -0.47
C GLY A 46 -16.65 -13.76 -1.31
N LEU A 47 -15.97 -12.64 -1.58
CA LEU A 47 -14.68 -12.64 -2.27
C LEU A 47 -13.62 -13.44 -1.49
N VAL A 48 -13.50 -13.19 -0.19
CA VAL A 48 -12.47 -13.79 0.66
C VAL A 48 -12.70 -15.29 0.83
N LEU A 49 -13.93 -15.72 1.10
CA LEU A 49 -14.27 -17.14 1.20
C LEU A 49 -14.04 -17.86 -0.14
N GLY A 50 -14.46 -17.25 -1.26
CA GLY A 50 -14.20 -17.83 -2.59
C GLY A 50 -12.72 -17.98 -2.91
N MET A 51 -11.86 -17.05 -2.46
CA MET A 51 -10.41 -17.21 -2.59
C MET A 51 -9.85 -18.28 -1.65
N LEU A 52 -10.30 -18.32 -0.40
CA LEU A 52 -9.87 -19.29 0.62
C LEU A 52 -10.22 -20.74 0.22
N ASP A 53 -11.35 -20.94 -0.45
CA ASP A 53 -11.80 -22.24 -0.97
C ASP A 53 -11.12 -22.65 -2.29
N SER A 54 -10.17 -21.84 -2.77
CA SER A 54 -9.47 -22.02 -4.05
C SER A 54 -7.95 -22.16 -3.83
N PRO A 55 -7.19 -22.69 -4.81
CA PRO A 55 -5.73 -22.75 -4.70
C PRO A 55 -5.05 -21.38 -4.81
N MET A 56 -5.80 -20.29 -5.03
CA MET A 56 -5.27 -18.93 -5.13
C MET A 56 -4.89 -18.34 -3.77
N LEU A 57 -5.35 -18.92 -2.66
CA LEU A 57 -4.97 -18.52 -1.31
C LEU A 57 -4.43 -19.74 -0.55
N THR A 58 -3.28 -19.57 0.10
CA THR A 58 -2.61 -20.63 0.85
C THR A 58 -2.28 -20.17 2.26
N LEU A 59 -2.35 -21.12 3.20
CA LEU A 59 -1.97 -20.96 4.60
C LEU A 59 -0.83 -21.93 4.89
N ASP A 60 0.39 -21.39 5.02
CA ASP A 60 1.58 -22.18 5.34
C ASP A 60 1.95 -21.98 6.82
N GLN A 61 1.60 -22.95 7.67
CA GLN A 61 1.94 -22.94 9.09
C GLN A 61 3.16 -23.80 9.38
N ARG A 62 4.20 -23.21 9.98
CA ARG A 62 5.42 -23.93 10.41
C ARG A 62 5.98 -23.33 11.70
N PRO A 63 6.87 -24.05 12.42
CA PRO A 63 7.65 -23.44 13.50
C PRO A 63 8.38 -22.19 13.00
N ALA A 64 8.48 -21.16 13.83
CA ALA A 64 9.06 -19.87 13.45
C ALA A 64 10.52 -20.02 12.96
N SER A 65 11.28 -20.94 13.56
CA SER A 65 12.65 -21.28 13.17
C SER A 65 12.80 -21.89 11.77
N ARG A 66 11.69 -22.27 11.11
CA ARG A 66 11.66 -22.81 9.73
C ARG A 66 11.25 -21.76 8.69
N PHE A 67 10.98 -20.53 9.11
CA PHE A 67 10.79 -19.39 8.22
C PHE A 67 12.07 -18.55 8.14
N PRO A 68 12.27 -17.77 7.06
CA PRO A 68 13.19 -16.65 7.10
C PRO A 68 12.85 -15.75 8.31
N PRO A 69 13.85 -15.20 9.02
CA PRO A 69 13.60 -14.34 10.15
C PRO A 69 12.75 -13.14 9.71
N LEU A 70 11.74 -12.80 10.52
CA LEU A 70 10.98 -11.58 10.31
C LEU A 70 11.90 -10.36 10.48
N PRO A 71 11.72 -9.28 9.70
CA PRO A 71 12.67 -8.17 9.65
C PRO A 71 12.52 -7.23 10.86
N ARG A 72 12.85 -7.73 12.05
CA ARG A 72 12.62 -7.07 13.35
C ARG A 72 13.20 -5.65 13.41
N ASP A 73 14.45 -5.48 13.00
CA ASP A 73 15.12 -4.17 13.06
C ASP A 73 14.48 -3.17 12.10
N LEU A 74 14.01 -3.65 10.96
CA LEU A 74 13.25 -2.84 10.00
C LEU A 74 11.90 -2.45 10.60
N LEU A 75 11.17 -3.39 11.20
CA LEU A 75 9.91 -3.12 11.89
C LEU A 75 10.09 -2.06 12.98
N ALA A 76 11.15 -2.16 13.78
CA ALA A 76 11.50 -1.17 14.79
C ALA A 76 11.82 0.21 14.19
N ALA A 77 12.60 0.26 13.10
CA ALA A 77 12.92 1.50 12.40
C ALA A 77 11.68 2.20 11.81
N TYR A 78 10.64 1.42 11.46
CA TYR A 78 9.33 1.93 11.01
C TYR A 78 8.32 2.11 12.15
N GLY A 79 8.77 2.14 13.41
CA GLY A 79 7.96 2.54 14.55
C GLY A 79 7.07 1.45 15.13
N ALA A 80 7.41 0.18 14.92
CA ALA A 80 6.73 -0.92 15.62
C ALA A 80 6.86 -0.75 17.15
N ASP A 81 5.73 -0.92 17.85
CA ASP A 81 5.70 -0.84 19.31
C ASP A 81 6.51 -2.00 19.95
N PRO A 82 7.22 -1.77 21.07
CA PRO A 82 8.02 -2.80 21.74
C PRO A 82 7.26 -4.08 22.10
N ALA A 83 5.97 -4.00 22.47
CA ALA A 83 5.18 -5.19 22.78
C ALA A 83 4.89 -6.03 21.53
N GLY A 84 4.67 -5.37 20.38
CA GLY A 84 4.52 -6.05 19.10
C GLY A 84 5.81 -6.76 18.67
N LEU A 85 6.96 -6.11 18.86
CA LEU A 85 8.27 -6.70 18.59
C LEU A 85 8.54 -7.91 19.48
N ALA A 86 8.26 -7.81 20.79
CA ALA A 86 8.40 -8.93 21.72
C ALA A 86 7.49 -10.11 21.35
N ALA A 87 6.24 -9.85 20.95
CA ALA A 87 5.33 -10.91 20.51
C ALA A 87 5.81 -11.65 19.24
N ILE A 88 6.54 -10.97 18.36
CA ILE A 88 7.19 -11.60 17.20
C ILE A 88 8.39 -12.45 17.65
N ASP A 89 9.21 -11.92 18.55
CA ASP A 89 10.40 -12.62 19.06
C ASP A 89 10.00 -13.90 19.84
N ASP A 90 8.89 -13.85 20.58
CA ASP A 90 8.36 -14.96 21.37
C ASP A 90 7.52 -15.96 20.55
N ALA A 91 7.29 -15.71 19.26
CA ALA A 91 6.47 -16.57 18.43
C ALA A 91 7.14 -17.95 18.21
N ALA A 92 6.45 -19.02 18.60
CA ALA A 92 6.92 -20.38 18.35
C ALA A 92 6.57 -20.85 16.92
N HIS A 93 5.51 -20.30 16.33
CA HIS A 93 5.00 -20.65 15.01
C HIS A 93 4.66 -19.41 14.20
N LEU A 94 4.72 -19.55 12.88
CA LEU A 94 4.25 -18.55 11.93
C LEU A 94 3.26 -19.20 10.98
N ILE A 95 2.21 -18.45 10.64
CA ILE A 95 1.36 -18.73 9.48
C ILE A 95 1.67 -17.67 8.43
N ALA A 96 2.18 -18.09 7.28
CA ALA A 96 2.22 -17.24 6.09
C ALA A 96 0.89 -17.36 5.34
N VAL A 97 0.15 -16.26 5.28
CA VAL A 97 -1.07 -16.12 4.48
C VAL A 97 -0.68 -15.50 3.15
N ARG A 98 -0.85 -16.24 2.07
CA ARG A 98 -0.46 -15.83 0.72
C ARG A 98 -1.64 -15.93 -0.21
N ALA A 99 -1.91 -14.89 -0.97
CA ALA A 99 -2.86 -14.95 -2.07
C ALA A 99 -2.19 -14.49 -3.35
N ALA A 100 -2.52 -15.15 -4.47
CA ALA A 100 -2.04 -14.82 -5.80
C ALA A 100 -3.24 -14.56 -6.70
N TYR A 101 -3.24 -13.44 -7.42
CA TYR A 101 -4.30 -13.13 -8.38
C TYR A 101 -3.81 -12.14 -9.43
N ARG A 102 -4.52 -12.05 -10.55
CA ARG A 102 -4.25 -11.03 -11.57
C ARG A 102 -4.54 -9.61 -11.04
N PRO A 103 -3.89 -8.56 -11.56
CA PRO A 103 -4.29 -7.18 -11.32
C PRO A 103 -5.76 -6.94 -11.68
N GLY A 104 -6.40 -6.01 -10.98
CA GLY A 104 -7.76 -5.61 -11.28
C GLY A 104 -8.50 -4.99 -10.10
N ARG A 105 -9.79 -4.68 -10.35
CA ARG A 105 -10.72 -4.13 -9.37
C ARG A 105 -11.78 -5.19 -9.01
N PRO A 106 -11.86 -5.65 -7.76
CA PRO A 106 -10.99 -5.30 -6.63
C PRO A 106 -9.61 -5.99 -6.69
N PRO A 107 -8.59 -5.48 -5.96
CA PRO A 107 -7.29 -6.13 -5.79
C PRO A 107 -7.43 -7.34 -4.84
N ALA A 108 -8.00 -8.42 -5.36
CA ALA A 108 -8.50 -9.55 -4.58
C ALA A 108 -7.42 -10.24 -3.75
N HIS A 109 -6.20 -10.38 -4.28
CA HIS A 109 -5.07 -10.98 -3.57
C HIS A 109 -4.73 -10.24 -2.28
N GLU A 110 -4.61 -8.91 -2.33
CA GLU A 110 -4.26 -8.10 -1.15
C GLU A 110 -5.41 -8.08 -0.14
N TRP A 111 -6.64 -7.87 -0.60
CA TRP A 111 -7.81 -7.81 0.28
C TRP A 111 -8.06 -9.15 0.98
N SER A 112 -8.00 -10.26 0.25
CA SER A 112 -8.21 -11.59 0.84
C SER A 112 -7.10 -12.01 1.77
N ALA A 113 -5.83 -11.82 1.38
CA ALA A 113 -4.71 -12.22 2.25
C ALA A 113 -4.70 -11.41 3.56
N ARG A 114 -4.92 -10.09 3.51
CA ARG A 114 -4.98 -9.26 4.72
C ARG A 114 -6.20 -9.61 5.59
N THR A 115 -7.37 -9.86 4.99
CA THR A 115 -8.58 -10.24 5.72
C THR A 115 -8.39 -11.57 6.45
N VAL A 116 -7.86 -12.60 5.77
CA VAL A 116 -7.63 -13.91 6.38
C VAL A 116 -6.57 -13.82 7.50
N ALA A 117 -5.47 -13.10 7.27
CA ALA A 117 -4.46 -12.89 8.31
C ALA A 117 -5.05 -12.19 9.54
N GLY A 118 -5.88 -11.15 9.32
CA GLY A 118 -6.56 -10.44 10.39
C GLY A 118 -7.59 -11.29 11.14
N ALA A 119 -8.34 -12.14 10.44
CA ALA A 119 -9.30 -13.05 11.06
C ALA A 119 -8.59 -14.07 11.98
N ILE A 120 -7.50 -14.69 11.51
CA ILE A 120 -6.69 -15.61 12.31
C ILE A 120 -6.07 -14.89 13.52
N ALA A 121 -5.50 -13.71 13.29
CA ALA A 121 -4.89 -12.89 14.34
C ALA A 121 -5.90 -12.49 15.43
N ALA A 122 -7.11 -12.09 15.04
CA ALA A 122 -8.17 -11.75 15.97
C ALA A 122 -8.64 -12.95 16.80
N ALA A 123 -8.64 -14.16 16.23
CA ALA A 123 -8.99 -15.39 16.93
C ALA A 123 -7.91 -15.88 17.91
N ARG A 124 -6.65 -15.51 17.67
CA ARG A 124 -5.48 -15.92 18.47
C ARG A 124 -4.83 -14.82 19.28
N SER A 125 -5.39 -13.61 19.23
CA SER A 125 -4.78 -12.40 19.82
C SER A 125 -3.31 -12.23 19.41
N ALA A 126 -3.02 -12.52 18.14
CA ALA A 126 -1.68 -12.58 17.58
C ALA A 126 -1.40 -11.34 16.71
N PRO A 127 -0.14 -10.87 16.63
CA PRO A 127 0.22 -9.79 15.70
C PRO A 127 0.20 -10.28 14.24
N VAL A 128 -0.23 -9.40 13.34
CA VAL A 128 -0.04 -9.57 11.89
C VAL A 128 1.15 -8.73 11.46
N VAL A 129 2.08 -9.33 10.74
CA VAL A 129 3.19 -8.64 10.09
C VAL A 129 2.87 -8.51 8.61
N ASP A 130 2.82 -7.27 8.16
CA ASP A 130 2.87 -6.96 6.75
C ASP A 130 4.35 -6.93 6.32
N VAL A 131 4.76 -7.95 5.56
CA VAL A 131 6.16 -8.10 5.14
C VAL A 131 6.51 -7.17 3.97
N PHE A 132 5.50 -6.69 3.24
CA PHE A 132 5.72 -5.83 2.09
C PHE A 132 5.86 -4.37 2.53
N THR A 133 4.96 -3.85 3.39
CA THR A 133 5.21 -2.61 4.12
C THR A 133 5.57 -2.98 5.55
N PRO A 134 6.85 -2.98 5.96
CA PRO A 134 7.34 -3.57 7.21
C PRO A 134 6.67 -2.93 8.43
N ARG A 135 5.48 -3.46 8.77
CA ARG A 135 4.60 -2.95 9.83
C ARG A 135 4.00 -4.13 10.58
N ILE A 136 3.83 -3.94 11.88
CA ILE A 136 2.95 -4.77 12.70
C ILE A 136 1.57 -4.13 12.66
N LEU A 137 0.59 -4.85 12.14
CA LEU A 137 -0.78 -4.37 12.01
C LEU A 137 -1.56 -4.79 13.27
N THR A 138 -2.03 -3.80 14.02
CA THR A 138 -2.98 -4.02 15.13
C THR A 138 -4.35 -4.39 14.57
N LEU A 139 -5.21 -5.00 15.39
CA LEU A 139 -6.57 -5.34 14.97
C LEU A 139 -7.34 -4.11 14.44
N GLY A 140 -7.27 -2.98 15.15
CA GLY A 140 -7.91 -1.74 14.69
C GLY A 140 -7.30 -1.16 13.42
N HIS A 141 -6.01 -1.39 13.13
CA HIS A 141 -5.41 -1.04 11.84
C HIS A 141 -5.93 -1.97 10.74
N LEU A 142 -5.97 -3.27 10.98
CA LEU A 142 -6.49 -4.24 10.02
C LEU A 142 -7.92 -3.89 9.63
N GLU A 143 -8.81 -3.77 10.61
CA GLU A 143 -10.24 -3.50 10.40
C GLU A 143 -10.49 -2.21 9.59
N ARG A 144 -9.82 -1.11 9.94
CA ARG A 144 -9.99 0.16 9.21
C ARG A 144 -9.35 0.17 7.82
N SER A 145 -8.38 -0.71 7.56
CA SER A 145 -7.67 -0.78 6.28
C SER A 145 -8.43 -1.56 5.23
N LEU A 146 -9.31 -2.48 5.64
CA LEU A 146 -10.14 -3.27 4.75
C LEU A 146 -11.17 -2.39 4.02
N PRO A 147 -11.60 -2.78 2.80
CA PRO A 147 -12.54 -2.00 2.03
C PRO A 147 -13.90 -1.89 2.71
N GLY A 148 -14.50 -0.70 2.62
CA GLY A 148 -15.91 -0.49 2.95
C GLY A 148 -16.87 -1.20 1.98
N PRO A 149 -18.18 -1.18 2.25
CA PRO A 149 -19.18 -1.80 1.37
C PRO A 149 -19.19 -1.27 -0.07
N ASP A 150 -18.73 -0.03 -0.26
CA ASP A 150 -18.57 0.64 -1.57
C ASP A 150 -17.19 0.39 -2.21
N GLY A 151 -16.34 -0.41 -1.58
CA GLY A 151 -14.98 -0.72 -2.02
C GLY A 151 -13.96 0.38 -1.72
N THR A 152 -14.33 1.41 -0.96
CA THR A 152 -13.39 2.48 -0.59
C THR A 152 -12.34 1.99 0.41
N VAL A 153 -11.09 2.41 0.23
CA VAL A 153 -9.96 2.08 1.11
C VAL A 153 -9.15 3.32 1.44
N ARG A 154 -8.53 3.32 2.62
CA ARG A 154 -7.51 4.29 3.02
C ARG A 154 -6.17 3.83 2.48
N LEU A 155 -5.77 4.30 1.30
CA LEU A 155 -4.52 3.85 0.65
C LEU A 155 -3.28 4.03 1.56
N THR A 156 -3.29 5.04 2.42
CA THR A 156 -2.26 5.27 3.46
C THR A 156 -2.09 4.12 4.47
N ASP A 157 -3.11 3.28 4.68
CA ASP A 157 -3.00 2.06 5.50
C ASP A 157 -2.40 0.87 4.70
N TRP A 158 -2.09 1.05 3.42
CA TRP A 158 -1.50 0.04 2.52
C TRP A 158 -0.10 0.40 2.01
N MET A 159 0.27 1.68 2.09
CA MET A 159 1.57 2.19 1.65
C MET A 159 2.40 2.79 2.81
N LEU A 160 3.71 2.92 2.57
CA LEU A 160 4.63 3.78 3.31
C LEU A 160 5.27 4.78 2.36
N ILE A 161 5.70 5.92 2.88
CA ILE A 161 6.50 6.90 2.14
C ILE A 161 7.76 7.22 2.96
N PRO A 162 8.74 6.30 3.02
CA PRO A 162 10.02 6.60 3.62
C PRO A 162 10.70 7.78 2.91
N HIS A 163 11.46 8.54 3.71
CA HIS A 163 12.38 9.54 3.19
C HIS A 163 13.72 9.42 3.89
N THR A 164 14.79 9.72 3.17
CA THR A 164 16.16 9.72 3.69
C THR A 164 16.83 11.05 3.35
N PRO A 165 17.57 11.66 4.28
CA PRO A 165 18.33 12.87 3.98
C PRO A 165 19.45 12.57 2.98
N GLY A 166 19.65 13.49 2.05
CA GLY A 166 20.72 13.52 1.06
C GLY A 166 21.42 14.89 1.04
N PRO A 167 22.42 15.09 0.17
CA PRO A 167 23.22 16.32 0.11
C PRO A 167 22.40 17.59 -0.16
N ASP A 168 21.40 17.49 -1.05
CA ASP A 168 20.64 18.64 -1.57
C ASP A 168 19.16 18.64 -1.10
N GLY A 169 18.80 17.77 -0.14
CA GLY A 169 17.44 17.64 0.37
C GLY A 169 17.11 16.20 0.74
N PHE A 170 15.82 15.88 0.82
CA PHE A 170 15.34 14.54 1.12
C PHE A 170 15.01 13.78 -0.16
N TYR A 171 15.41 12.51 -0.17
CA TYR A 171 14.95 11.52 -1.13
C TYR A 171 13.70 10.84 -0.60
N PHE A 172 12.64 10.78 -1.40
CA PHE A 172 11.38 10.10 -1.11
C PHE A 172 11.20 8.92 -2.04
N THR A 173 10.65 7.83 -1.51
CA THR A 173 10.13 6.73 -2.31
C THR A 173 8.85 6.20 -1.70
N THR A 174 7.86 5.82 -2.50
CA THR A 174 6.71 5.07 -2.00
C THR A 174 7.07 3.60 -1.82
N ARG A 175 6.31 2.92 -0.97
CA ARG A 175 6.34 1.48 -0.84
C ARG A 175 4.92 0.99 -0.63
N GLY A 176 4.34 0.37 -1.64
CA GLY A 176 2.99 -0.18 -1.59
C GLY A 176 2.30 -0.23 -2.95
N LEU A 177 2.75 0.55 -3.93
CA LEU A 177 2.14 0.58 -5.26
C LEU A 177 2.40 -0.72 -6.03
N ALA A 178 3.55 -1.36 -5.84
CA ALA A 178 3.85 -2.61 -6.54
C ALA A 178 2.91 -3.76 -6.17
N ARG A 179 2.24 -3.68 -5.02
CA ARG A 179 1.16 -4.62 -4.64
C ARG A 179 0.00 -4.61 -5.62
N TYR A 180 -0.21 -3.49 -6.32
CA TYR A 180 -1.27 -3.28 -7.30
C TYR A 180 -0.75 -3.38 -8.74
N GLY A 181 0.54 -3.71 -8.92
CA GLY A 181 1.20 -3.82 -10.22
C GLY A 181 1.77 -2.52 -10.76
N LEU A 182 1.86 -1.47 -9.93
CA LEU A 182 2.42 -0.18 -10.31
C LEU A 182 3.87 -0.01 -9.86
N PRO A 183 4.72 0.69 -10.63
CA PRO A 183 5.99 1.21 -10.13
C PRO A 183 5.79 2.08 -8.88
N GLU A 184 6.78 2.08 -7.98
CA GLU A 184 6.79 3.03 -6.86
C GLU A 184 7.11 4.44 -7.36
N LEU A 185 6.58 5.46 -6.68
CA LEU A 185 6.91 6.86 -6.94
C LEU A 185 8.23 7.22 -6.25
N GLN A 186 9.02 8.11 -6.85
CA GLN A 186 10.20 8.67 -6.19
C GLN A 186 10.35 10.17 -6.44
N THR A 187 11.05 10.85 -5.53
CA THR A 187 11.43 12.26 -5.69
C THR A 187 12.77 12.49 -5.02
N GLU A 188 13.64 13.26 -5.65
CA GLU A 188 14.92 13.69 -5.09
C GLU A 188 14.86 15.15 -4.65
N ASN A 189 15.78 15.54 -3.76
CA ASN A 189 16.07 16.94 -3.41
C ASN A 189 14.86 17.73 -2.87
N VAL A 190 13.99 17.06 -2.10
CA VAL A 190 12.87 17.74 -1.42
C VAL A 190 13.41 18.59 -0.27
N PRO A 191 13.15 19.91 -0.22
CA PRO A 191 13.60 20.77 0.86
C PRO A 191 13.11 20.30 2.26
N PRO A 192 13.90 20.47 3.33
CA PRO A 192 13.52 20.03 4.68
C PRO A 192 12.19 20.57 5.20
N ASP A 193 11.85 21.82 4.87
CA ASP A 193 10.59 22.47 5.24
C ASP A 193 9.38 21.96 4.43
N LEU A 194 9.63 21.21 3.35
CA LEU A 194 8.61 20.63 2.50
C LEU A 194 8.41 19.11 2.70
N VAL A 195 9.12 18.47 3.62
CA VAL A 195 9.01 17.01 3.85
C VAL A 195 7.56 16.57 4.10
N ASP A 196 6.87 17.23 5.02
CA ASP A 196 5.48 16.93 5.36
C ASP A 196 4.48 17.24 4.22
N PRO A 197 4.44 18.45 3.63
CA PRO A 197 3.53 18.73 2.53
C PRO A 197 3.82 17.88 1.29
N TRP A 198 5.08 17.57 0.99
CA TRP A 198 5.43 16.70 -0.12
C TRP A 198 4.96 15.26 0.11
N GLY A 199 5.13 14.72 1.32
CA GLY A 199 4.59 13.41 1.68
C GLY A 199 3.06 13.32 1.53
N ARG A 200 2.34 14.41 1.83
CA ARG A 200 0.88 14.49 1.58
C ARG A 200 0.56 14.48 0.09
N LEU A 201 1.28 15.28 -0.71
CA LEU A 201 1.13 15.29 -2.17
C LEU A 201 1.36 13.89 -2.76
N LEU A 202 2.44 13.20 -2.37
CA LEU A 202 2.75 11.85 -2.84
C LEU A 202 1.65 10.83 -2.49
N ASN A 203 1.02 10.93 -1.32
CA ASN A 203 -0.14 10.08 -0.99
C ASN A 203 -1.32 10.29 -1.96
N GLY A 204 -1.63 11.55 -2.27
CA GLY A 204 -2.67 11.89 -3.24
C GLY A 204 -2.32 11.44 -4.65
N LEU A 205 -1.08 11.67 -5.07
CA LEU A 205 -0.58 11.27 -6.39
C LEU A 205 -0.60 9.75 -6.55
N ALA A 206 -0.13 8.99 -5.56
CA ALA A 206 -0.19 7.54 -5.54
C ALA A 206 -1.62 7.03 -5.67
N ARG A 207 -2.58 7.67 -4.98
CA ARG A 207 -4.00 7.34 -5.12
C ARG A 207 -4.52 7.63 -6.53
N ARG A 208 -4.20 8.81 -7.07
CA ARG A 208 -4.63 9.22 -8.40
C ARG A 208 -4.09 8.30 -9.49
N VAL A 209 -2.81 7.94 -9.43
CA VAL A 209 -2.17 7.00 -10.37
C VAL A 209 -2.78 5.60 -10.25
N LEU A 210 -3.07 5.14 -9.02
CA LEU A 210 -3.76 3.87 -8.81
C LEU A 210 -5.16 3.86 -9.41
N ASP A 211 -5.93 4.94 -9.26
CA ASP A 211 -7.26 5.04 -9.86
C ASP A 211 -7.18 5.03 -11.39
N LEU A 212 -6.26 5.80 -12.00
CA LEU A 212 -6.01 5.78 -13.45
C LEU A 212 -5.62 4.39 -13.96
N TRP A 213 -4.76 3.69 -13.22
CA TRP A 213 -4.33 2.32 -13.54
C TRP A 213 -5.48 1.31 -13.48
N LEU A 214 -6.27 1.35 -12.41
CA LEU A 214 -7.38 0.42 -12.20
C LEU A 214 -8.54 0.66 -13.18
N ASP A 215 -8.75 1.90 -13.62
CA ASP A 215 -9.79 2.24 -14.60
C ASP A 215 -9.48 1.66 -16.01
N GLU A 216 -8.20 1.46 -16.33
CA GLU A 216 -7.76 0.85 -17.59
C GLU A 216 -7.67 -0.69 -17.54
N LEU A 217 -7.79 -1.30 -16.35
CA LEU A 217 -7.74 -2.76 -16.18
C LEU A 217 -9.11 -3.42 -16.40
N PRO A 218 -9.31 -4.19 -17.48
CA PRO A 218 -10.58 -4.85 -17.74
C PRO A 218 -10.82 -6.04 -16.79
N ALA A 219 -12.08 -6.40 -16.56
CA ALA A 219 -12.43 -7.62 -15.82
C ALA A 219 -12.10 -8.93 -16.60
N GLY A 220 -11.82 -8.82 -17.91
CA GLY A 220 -11.56 -9.93 -18.83
C GLY A 220 -10.07 -10.25 -18.99
N GLU A 221 -9.67 -10.52 -20.23
CA GLU A 221 -8.26 -10.71 -20.61
C GLU A 221 -7.45 -9.46 -20.27
N GLN A 222 -6.31 -9.65 -19.59
CA GLN A 222 -5.46 -8.54 -19.15
C GLN A 222 -4.61 -8.06 -20.33
N PRO A 223 -4.51 -6.73 -20.56
CA PRO A 223 -3.57 -6.20 -21.53
C PRO A 223 -2.13 -6.45 -21.05
N LEU A 224 -1.16 -6.50 -21.97
CA LEU A 224 0.26 -6.64 -21.61
C LEU A 224 0.84 -5.34 -21.03
N ALA A 225 0.26 -4.20 -21.41
CA ALA A 225 0.65 -2.88 -20.94
C ALA A 225 -0.54 -1.93 -20.98
N ILE A 226 -0.49 -0.90 -20.14
CA ILE A 226 -1.48 0.18 -20.04
C ILE A 226 -0.78 1.52 -20.22
N ASP A 227 -1.43 2.42 -20.94
CA ASP A 227 -0.98 3.80 -21.08
C ASP A 227 -1.63 4.68 -20.02
N ILE A 228 -0.80 5.39 -19.22
CA ILE A 228 -1.27 6.45 -18.32
C ILE A 228 -0.73 7.81 -18.78
N PRO A 229 -1.40 8.94 -18.47
CA PRO A 229 -0.88 10.26 -18.80
C PRO A 229 0.47 10.53 -18.13
N GLU A 230 1.43 11.12 -18.86
CA GLU A 230 2.70 11.60 -18.27
C GLU A 230 2.44 12.75 -17.29
N ILE A 231 1.49 13.64 -17.60
CA ILE A 231 1.09 14.75 -16.73
C ILE A 231 -0.21 14.39 -16.03
N VAL A 232 -0.15 14.32 -14.69
CA VAL A 232 -1.26 13.96 -13.83
C VAL A 232 -1.66 15.18 -12.99
N SER A 233 -2.94 15.55 -13.05
CA SER A 233 -3.52 16.51 -12.09
C SER A 233 -3.75 15.81 -10.77
N VAL A 234 -3.19 16.34 -9.68
CA VAL A 234 -3.40 15.88 -8.31
C VAL A 234 -3.97 17.00 -7.46
N GLY A 235 -5.02 16.70 -6.72
CA GLY A 235 -5.74 17.65 -5.89
C GLY A 235 -5.79 17.31 -4.41
N LEU A 236 -6.27 18.28 -3.62
CA LEU A 236 -6.55 18.06 -2.20
C LEU A 236 -7.58 16.94 -1.97
N ARG A 237 -8.46 16.70 -2.95
CA ARG A 237 -9.41 15.58 -2.95
C ARG A 237 -8.73 14.23 -3.05
N ASP A 238 -7.72 14.08 -3.89
CA ASP A 238 -6.96 12.83 -3.99
C ASP A 238 -6.19 12.56 -2.69
N ILE A 239 -5.64 13.62 -2.09
CA ILE A 239 -4.95 13.55 -0.80
C ILE A 239 -5.91 13.10 0.32
N ALA A 240 -7.08 13.71 0.41
CA ALA A 240 -8.10 13.33 1.39
C ALA A 240 -8.60 11.90 1.14
N ALA A 241 -8.88 11.54 -0.12
CA ALA A 241 -9.31 10.20 -0.50
C ALA A 241 -8.27 9.12 -0.18
N ALA A 242 -6.97 9.41 -0.32
CA ALA A 242 -5.89 8.51 0.11
C ALA A 242 -5.91 8.22 1.62
N GLN A 243 -6.50 9.13 2.41
CA GLN A 243 -6.70 9.02 3.85
C GLN A 243 -8.10 8.53 4.23
N GLY A 244 -8.98 8.24 3.26
CA GLY A 244 -10.39 7.90 3.50
C GLY A 244 -11.22 9.06 4.06
N ALA A 245 -10.87 10.28 3.69
CA ALA A 245 -11.59 11.51 4.06
C ALA A 245 -12.10 12.23 2.81
N ASP A 246 -13.01 13.18 3.02
CA ASP A 246 -13.53 14.06 1.99
C ASP A 246 -12.91 15.46 2.08
N GLU A 247 -12.74 16.12 0.93
CA GLU A 247 -12.24 17.49 0.84
C GLU A 247 -13.13 18.37 -0.07
N PRO A 248 -13.78 19.41 0.48
CA PRO A 248 -14.61 20.31 -0.32
C PRO A 248 -13.80 21.21 -1.26
N LEU A 249 -12.59 21.63 -0.88
CA LEU A 249 -11.76 22.53 -1.67
C LEU A 249 -11.27 21.87 -2.97
N ARG A 250 -11.23 22.66 -4.05
CA ARG A 250 -10.82 22.21 -5.39
C ARG A 250 -9.53 22.88 -5.83
N ARG A 251 -8.45 22.60 -5.09
CA ARG A 251 -7.09 22.99 -5.51
C ARG A 251 -6.40 21.77 -6.08
N GLU A 252 -5.76 21.96 -7.22
CA GLU A 252 -5.05 20.92 -7.95
C GLU A 252 -3.75 21.51 -8.52
N VAL A 253 -2.76 20.65 -8.71
CA VAL A 253 -1.49 20.96 -9.38
C VAL A 253 -1.18 19.88 -10.39
N ALA A 254 -0.51 20.26 -11.48
CA ALA A 254 -0.05 19.33 -12.50
C ALA A 254 1.33 18.81 -12.14
N VAL A 255 1.48 17.49 -12.15
CA VAL A 255 2.72 16.79 -11.83
C VAL A 255 3.10 15.93 -13.03
N ARG A 256 4.38 15.97 -13.41
CA ARG A 256 4.93 15.16 -14.48
C ARG A 256 5.55 13.89 -13.91
N LEU A 257 5.23 12.77 -14.51
CA LEU A 257 5.76 11.46 -14.17
C LEU A 257 6.76 11.05 -15.24
N ARG A 258 7.93 10.56 -14.84
CA ARG A 258 8.90 9.96 -15.76
C ARG A 258 9.13 8.51 -15.34
N LEU A 259 8.98 7.58 -16.28
CA LEU A 259 9.32 6.17 -16.04
C LEU A 259 10.84 5.99 -16.18
N ASP A 260 11.48 5.60 -15.08
CA ASP A 260 12.88 5.19 -15.04
C ASP A 260 12.93 3.66 -14.89
N ALA A 261 13.40 2.94 -15.91
CA ALA A 261 13.12 1.52 -16.09
C ALA A 261 14.19 0.53 -15.56
N ASP A 262 15.32 0.98 -15.03
CA ASP A 262 16.49 0.14 -14.69
C ASP A 262 17.08 0.52 -13.32
N PRO A 263 17.32 -0.44 -12.38
CA PRO A 263 17.10 -1.90 -12.45
C PRO A 263 15.68 -2.37 -12.11
N GLU A 264 14.90 -1.56 -11.41
CA GLU A 264 13.48 -1.79 -11.14
C GLU A 264 12.70 -0.54 -11.59
N PRO A 265 11.56 -0.69 -12.27
CA PRO A 265 10.82 0.46 -12.77
C PRO A 265 10.30 1.31 -11.61
N VAL A 266 10.56 2.61 -11.68
CA VAL A 266 10.06 3.64 -10.76
C VAL A 266 9.48 4.82 -11.55
N LEU A 267 8.55 5.54 -10.95
CA LEU A 267 7.99 6.76 -11.51
C LEU A 267 8.59 7.97 -10.77
N THR A 268 9.53 8.64 -11.41
CA THR A 268 10.09 9.89 -10.88
C THR A 268 9.07 11.01 -11.01
N VAL A 269 8.79 11.64 -9.88
CA VAL A 269 7.82 12.72 -9.73
C VAL A 269 8.53 14.06 -9.92
N LEU A 270 8.11 14.80 -10.94
CA LEU A 270 8.70 16.07 -11.35
C LEU A 270 7.64 17.16 -11.42
N PRO A 271 8.01 18.43 -11.19
CA PRO A 271 7.19 19.56 -11.61
C PRO A 271 6.88 19.48 -13.11
N GLU A 272 5.68 19.94 -13.52
CA GLU A 272 5.30 20.00 -14.94
C GLU A 272 6.31 20.81 -15.78
N HIS A 273 6.76 21.93 -15.21
CA HIS A 273 7.71 22.83 -15.84
C HIS A 273 9.05 22.79 -15.08
N ASP A 274 10.15 22.61 -15.80
CA ASP A 274 11.49 22.62 -15.20
C ASP A 274 11.82 24.02 -14.65
N GLY A 275 12.26 24.10 -13.40
CA GLY A 275 12.63 25.35 -12.74
C GLY A 275 13.09 25.16 -11.29
N PRO A 276 13.84 26.13 -10.73
CA PRO A 276 14.45 26.00 -9.40
C PRO A 276 13.44 25.92 -8.26
N GLU A 277 12.24 26.46 -8.44
CA GLU A 277 11.19 26.53 -7.42
C GLU A 277 10.12 25.43 -7.60
N GLY A 278 10.35 24.44 -8.46
CA GLY A 278 9.26 23.56 -8.93
C GLY A 278 8.55 22.77 -7.82
N ILE A 279 9.28 22.22 -6.83
CA ILE A 279 8.69 21.50 -5.69
C ILE A 279 7.96 22.48 -4.76
N GLU A 280 8.56 23.63 -4.46
CA GLU A 280 7.95 24.70 -3.65
C GLU A 280 6.65 25.20 -4.28
N ALA A 281 6.64 25.44 -5.59
CA ALA A 281 5.48 25.91 -6.33
C ALA A 281 4.33 24.89 -6.31
N LEU A 282 4.62 23.59 -6.41
CA LEU A 282 3.60 22.52 -6.28
C LEU A 282 2.99 22.52 -4.88
N CYS A 283 3.81 22.55 -3.84
CA CYS A 283 3.32 22.61 -2.47
C CYS A 283 2.53 23.88 -2.19
N ALA A 284 3.00 25.04 -2.65
CA ALA A 284 2.31 26.32 -2.50
C ALA A 284 0.98 26.36 -3.27
N GLY A 285 0.92 25.75 -4.46
CA GLY A 285 -0.31 25.65 -5.26
C GLY A 285 -1.42 24.85 -4.56
N LEU A 286 -1.06 23.78 -3.84
CA LEU A 286 -2.01 22.98 -3.07
C LEU A 286 -2.33 23.60 -1.71
N TYR A 287 -1.32 23.92 -0.91
CA TYR A 287 -1.47 24.24 0.51
C TYR A 287 -1.47 25.74 0.81
N GLY A 288 -1.12 26.58 -0.17
CA GLY A 288 -0.82 27.99 0.01
C GLY A 288 0.64 28.23 0.36
N THR A 289 1.11 29.47 0.22
CA THR A 289 2.44 29.87 0.70
C THR A 289 2.43 29.88 2.23
N PRO A 290 3.46 29.32 2.90
CA PRO A 290 3.62 29.51 4.34
C PRO A 290 3.63 31.02 4.62
N GLU A 291 2.68 31.53 5.41
CA GLU A 291 2.77 32.91 5.87
C GLU A 291 4.09 33.04 6.62
N SER A 292 5.02 33.83 6.07
CA SER A 292 6.25 34.16 6.76
C SER A 292 5.84 34.89 8.03
N HIS A 293 5.85 34.18 9.17
CA HIS A 293 5.73 34.82 10.47
C HIS A 293 6.89 35.83 10.59
N ARG A 294 6.56 37.10 10.37
CA ARG A 294 7.40 38.25 10.70
C ARG A 294 7.44 38.45 12.21
#